data_AF-W4RL20-F1
#
_entry.id   AF-W4RL20-F1
#
_cell.length_a   1.000
_cell.length_b   1.000
_cell.length_c   1.000
_cell.angle_alpha   90.00
_cell.angle_beta   90.00
_cell.angle_gamma   90.00
#
_symmetry.space_group_name_H-M   'P 1'
#
loop_
_entity.id
_entity.type
_entity.pdbx_description
1 polymer ?
#
loop_
_entity_poly.entity_id
_entity_poly.type
_entity_poly.pdbx_seq_one_letter_code
_entity_poly.pdbx_strand_id
1 'polypeptide(L)'
;MTAYEKSNGYFYISIFKDSKIHQIGLVIFGFKPEEKNALHQIIKQNKSGEDDQFIYVEPGICLDVKYLEIYEEQLREPHFHQFRFDLSPDSCTYEKFVFQQKNLPPDIKITHPDKPIWKNRRFKR
;
A
#
# COMPACT_ATOMS: atom_id res chain seq x y z
N MET A 1 0.32 -4.72 8.37
CA MET A 1 -0.84 -3.79 8.34
C MET A 1 -1.10 -3.29 9.75
N THR A 2 -1.50 -2.03 9.93
CA THR A 2 -1.55 -1.40 11.27
C THR A 2 -2.80 -0.59 11.58
N ALA A 3 -3.58 -0.17 10.58
CA ALA A 3 -4.86 0.49 10.82
C ALA A 3 -5.84 0.32 9.67
N TYR A 4 -7.12 0.57 9.96
CA TYR A 4 -8.20 0.69 8.99
C TYR A 4 -8.92 2.02 9.19
N GLU A 5 -9.08 2.79 8.11
CA GLU A 5 -9.80 4.06 8.15
C GLU A 5 -11.28 3.86 7.83
N LYS A 6 -12.15 4.26 8.76
CA LYS A 6 -13.60 4.03 8.70
C LYS A 6 -14.30 4.86 7.63
N SER A 7 -13.77 6.05 7.34
CA SER A 7 -14.39 7.04 6.45
C SER A 7 -14.38 6.60 4.97
N ASN A 8 -13.31 5.92 4.56
CA ASN A 8 -13.00 5.64 3.16
C ASN A 8 -12.62 4.16 2.92
N GLY A 9 -12.41 3.38 3.98
CA GLY A 9 -12.15 1.95 3.92
C GLY A 9 -10.74 1.57 3.49
N TYR A 10 -9.76 2.47 3.62
CA TYR A 10 -8.36 2.18 3.34
C TYR A 10 -7.69 1.42 4.48
N PHE A 11 -6.79 0.49 4.11
CA PHE A 11 -5.92 -0.22 5.04
C PHE A 11 -4.54 0.41 5.05
N TYR A 12 -4.08 0.79 6.23
CA TYR A 12 -2.76 1.39 6.43
C TYR A 12 -1.71 0.29 6.56
N ILE A 13 -0.66 0.40 5.75
CA ILE A 13 0.43 -0.57 5.71
C ILE A 13 1.73 0.06 6.17
N SER A 14 2.44 -0.71 6.98
CA SER A 14 3.63 -0.28 7.68
C SER A 14 4.64 -1.42 7.73
N ILE A 15 5.89 -1.05 7.89
CA ILE A 15 7.06 -1.93 8.03
C ILE A 15 7.82 -1.52 9.29
N PHE A 16 8.72 -2.38 9.75
CA PHE A 16 9.62 -2.05 10.86
C PHE A 16 10.86 -1.31 10.36
N LYS A 17 11.17 -0.19 11.01
CA LYS A 17 12.40 0.58 10.84
C LYS A 17 12.94 0.91 12.23
N ASP A 18 14.14 0.45 12.55
CA ASP A 18 14.75 0.66 13.88
C ASP A 18 13.84 0.24 15.05
N SER A 19 13.16 -0.92 14.92
CA SER A 19 12.17 -1.43 15.88
C SER A 19 10.91 -0.55 16.07
N LYS A 20 10.68 0.43 15.20
CA LYS A 20 9.49 1.26 15.19
C LYS A 20 8.64 0.94 13.96
N ILE A 21 7.33 1.07 14.12
CA ILE A 21 6.39 0.98 13.01
C ILE A 21 6.55 2.23 12.15
N HIS A 22 6.87 2.04 10.88
CA HIS A 22 6.99 3.09 9.87
C HIS A 22 5.96 2.84 8.77
N GLN A 23 5.01 3.76 8.65
CA GLN A 23 3.98 3.70 7.62
C GLN A 23 4.58 4.00 6.25
N ILE A 24 4.23 3.18 5.26
CA ILE A 24 4.73 3.30 3.88
C ILE A 24 3.62 3.54 2.86
N GLY A 25 2.35 3.35 3.25
CA GLY A 25 1.24 3.61 2.36
C GLY A 25 -0.11 3.17 2.90
N LEU A 26 -1.08 3.23 2.01
CA LEU A 26 -2.48 2.87 2.23
C LEU A 26 -2.97 2.09 1.01
N VAL A 27 -3.77 1.06 1.20
CA VAL A 27 -4.26 0.19 0.12
C VAL A 27 -5.75 -0.07 0.26
N ILE A 28 -6.47 -0.02 -0.87
CA ILE A 28 -7.91 -0.34 -0.94
C ILE A 28 -8.28 -1.17 -2.17
N PHE A 29 -7.41 -1.18 -3.19
CA PHE A 29 -7.60 -1.91 -4.44
C PHE A 29 -6.87 -3.25 -4.44
N GLY A 30 -7.30 -4.17 -5.32
CA GLY A 30 -6.70 -5.50 -5.49
C GLY A 30 -7.34 -6.61 -4.66
N PHE A 31 -8.05 -6.28 -3.59
CA PHE A 31 -8.82 -7.25 -2.81
C PHE A 31 -10.08 -7.70 -3.55
N LYS A 32 -10.37 -9.01 -3.49
CA LYS A 32 -11.72 -9.51 -3.75
C LYS A 32 -12.68 -9.04 -2.64
N PRO A 33 -13.99 -8.92 -2.90
CA PRO A 33 -14.96 -8.51 -1.90
C PRO A 33 -14.90 -9.37 -0.61
N GLU A 34 -14.72 -10.67 -0.74
CA GLU A 34 -14.64 -11.60 0.39
C GLU A 34 -13.36 -11.39 1.20
N GLU A 35 -12.22 -11.17 0.54
CA GLU A 35 -10.93 -10.90 1.17
C GLU A 35 -10.97 -9.59 1.96
N LYS A 36 -11.55 -8.54 1.36
CA LYS A 36 -11.71 -7.23 2.01
C LYS A 36 -12.59 -7.33 3.24
N ASN A 37 -13.71 -8.05 3.14
CA ASN A 37 -14.62 -8.25 4.26
C ASN A 37 -13.97 -9.08 5.37
N ALA A 38 -13.28 -10.18 5.03
CA ALA A 38 -12.55 -11.00 5.98
C ALA A 38 -11.48 -10.18 6.72
N LEU A 39 -10.67 -9.42 5.99
CA LEU A 39 -9.62 -8.59 6.57
C LEU A 39 -10.20 -7.55 7.55
N HIS A 40 -11.27 -6.87 7.16
CA HIS A 40 -11.95 -5.90 8.02
C HIS A 40 -12.51 -6.55 9.30
N GLN A 41 -13.07 -7.76 9.22
CA GLN A 41 -13.53 -8.50 10.40
C GLN A 41 -12.36 -8.90 11.32
N ILE A 42 -11.25 -9.38 10.75
CA ILE A 42 -10.06 -9.75 11.52
C ILE A 42 -9.51 -8.52 12.25
N ILE A 43 -9.44 -7.36 11.59
CA ILE A 43 -9.00 -6.10 12.22
C ILE A 43 -9.90 -5.74 13.39
N LYS A 44 -11.23 -5.80 13.21
CA LYS A 44 -12.20 -5.50 14.27
C LYS A 44 -12.07 -6.43 15.47
N GLN A 45 -11.80 -7.71 15.24
CA GLN A 45 -11.64 -8.71 16.30
C GLN A 45 -10.32 -8.57 17.06
N ASN A 46 -9.27 -8.09 16.40
CA ASN A 46 -7.91 -8.02 16.95
C ASN A 46 -7.43 -6.58 17.18
N LYS A 47 -8.36 -5.63 17.31
CA LYS A 47 -8.01 -4.21 17.50
C LYS A 47 -7.24 -3.98 18.80
N SER A 48 -6.19 -3.19 18.73
CA SER A 48 -5.49 -2.66 19.90
C SER A 48 -6.09 -1.33 20.37
N GLY A 49 -6.79 -0.62 19.49
CA GLY A 49 -7.49 0.63 19.79
C GLY A 49 -8.46 1.03 18.68
N GLU A 50 -9.31 2.00 18.97
CA GLU A 50 -10.28 2.55 18.01
C GLU A 50 -10.65 3.97 18.42
N ASP A 51 -10.68 4.89 17.46
CA ASP A 51 -11.21 6.25 17.62
C ASP A 51 -12.30 6.51 16.57
N ASP A 52 -12.79 7.74 16.43
CA ASP A 52 -13.86 8.07 15.48
C ASP A 52 -13.48 7.82 14.01
N GLN A 53 -12.20 7.88 13.66
CA GLN A 53 -11.70 7.78 12.29
C GLN A 53 -11.06 6.42 11.98
N PHE A 54 -10.42 5.78 12.96
CA PHE A 54 -9.56 4.61 12.73
C PHE A 54 -9.87 3.44 13.67
N ILE A 55 -9.57 2.24 13.16
CA ILE A 55 -9.40 1.02 13.96
C ILE A 55 -7.91 0.66 13.88
N TYR A 56 -7.25 0.62 15.04
CA TYR A 56 -5.83 0.30 15.14
C TYR A 56 -5.62 -1.16 15.51
N VAL A 57 -4.60 -1.79 14.94
CA VAL A 57 -4.21 -3.17 15.23
C VAL A 57 -2.71 -3.26 15.39
N GLU A 58 -2.25 -4.15 16.28
CA GLU A 58 -0.86 -4.54 16.31
C GLU A 58 -0.46 -5.20 14.97
N PRO A 59 0.79 -5.03 14.49
CA PRO A 59 1.27 -5.70 13.30
C PRO A 59 1.12 -7.22 13.41
N GLY A 60 0.14 -7.80 12.72
CA GLY A 60 -0.11 -9.25 12.73
C GLY A 60 -0.42 -9.86 11.36
N ILE A 61 -0.60 -9.02 10.32
CA ILE A 61 -0.95 -9.46 8.97
C ILE A 61 0.02 -8.83 7.97
N CYS A 62 0.75 -9.70 7.27
CA CYS A 62 1.69 -9.34 6.21
C CYS A 62 1.02 -9.47 4.84
N LEU A 63 1.33 -8.53 3.94
CA LEU A 63 0.71 -8.40 2.63
C LEU A 63 1.81 -8.22 1.57
N ASP A 64 1.65 -8.85 0.42
CA ASP A 64 2.34 -8.41 -0.80
C ASP A 64 1.50 -7.32 -1.46
N VAL A 65 2.13 -6.18 -1.74
CA VAL A 65 1.51 -5.02 -2.38
C VAL A 65 2.32 -4.65 -3.61
N LYS A 66 1.66 -4.62 -4.76
CA LYS A 66 2.22 -4.08 -6.01
C LYS A 66 1.96 -2.59 -6.05
N TYR A 67 2.89 -1.81 -6.56
CA TYR A 67 2.78 -0.36 -6.69
C TYR A 67 3.58 0.10 -7.91
N LEU A 68 3.30 1.29 -8.41
CA LEU A 68 4.00 1.86 -9.56
C LEU A 68 5.40 2.35 -9.18
N GLU A 69 5.44 3.25 -8.20
CA GLU A 69 6.68 3.87 -7.72
C GLU A 69 6.49 4.40 -6.30
N ILE A 70 7.57 4.94 -5.74
CA ILE A 70 7.54 5.65 -4.47
C ILE A 70 7.73 7.13 -4.74
N TYR A 71 6.79 7.94 -4.28
CA TYR A 71 6.83 9.38 -4.39
C TYR A 71 6.56 9.98 -3.01
N GLU A 72 7.42 10.89 -2.55
CA GLU A 72 7.32 11.50 -1.21
C GLU A 72 7.10 10.47 -0.09
N GLU A 73 7.90 9.38 -0.11
CA GLU A 73 7.85 8.27 0.86
C GLU A 73 6.54 7.46 0.87
N GLN A 74 5.65 7.65 -0.11
CA GLN A 74 4.41 6.89 -0.24
C GLN A 74 4.36 6.05 -1.51
N LEU A 75 3.69 4.89 -1.43
CA LEU A 75 3.41 4.04 -2.58
C LEU A 75 2.40 4.70 -3.53
N ARG A 76 2.74 4.82 -4.81
CA ARG A 76 1.83 5.26 -5.88
C ARG A 76 1.08 4.07 -6.46
N GLU A 77 -0.25 4.22 -6.54
CA GLU A 77 -1.18 3.18 -7.00
C GLU A 77 -0.91 1.79 -6.37
N PRO A 78 -1.00 1.67 -5.04
CA PRO A 78 -0.82 0.39 -4.36
C PRO A 78 -2.03 -0.52 -4.60
N HIS A 79 -1.75 -1.75 -5.01
CA HIS A 79 -2.71 -2.83 -5.20
C HIS A 79 -2.29 -4.03 -4.35
N PHE A 80 -3.23 -4.50 -3.53
CA PHE A 80 -3.07 -5.78 -2.86
C PHE A 80 -2.85 -6.89 -3.89
N HIS A 81 -1.87 -7.75 -3.62
CA HIS A 81 -1.59 -8.92 -4.45
C HIS A 81 -2.00 -10.21 -3.77
N GLN A 82 -1.55 -10.43 -2.53
CA GLN A 82 -1.84 -11.62 -1.75
C GLN A 82 -1.48 -11.44 -0.27
N PHE A 83 -2.10 -12.25 0.59
CA PHE A 83 -1.70 -12.37 2.00
C PHE A 83 -0.43 -13.22 2.12
N ARG A 84 0.47 -12.83 3.01
CA ARG A 84 1.73 -13.54 3.28
C ARG A 84 1.69 -14.22 4.63
N PHE A 85 0.93 -15.31 4.69
CA PHE A 85 0.80 -16.15 5.89
C PHE A 85 2.09 -16.90 6.26
N ASP A 86 3.04 -16.95 5.33
CA ASP A 86 4.38 -17.51 5.50
C ASP A 86 5.37 -16.55 6.17
N LEU A 87 5.01 -15.27 6.33
CA LEU A 87 5.89 -14.24 6.89
C LEU A 87 5.44 -13.79 8.27
N SER A 88 6.42 -13.55 9.15
CA SER A 88 6.17 -12.83 10.41
C SER A 88 6.22 -11.31 10.20
N PRO A 89 5.50 -10.52 11.00
CA PRO A 89 5.58 -9.06 10.97
C PRO A 89 7.00 -8.52 11.14
N ASP A 90 7.80 -9.11 12.05
CA ASP A 90 9.19 -8.71 12.29
C ASP A 90 10.09 -8.90 11.07
N SER A 91 9.68 -9.75 10.14
CA SER A 91 10.39 -9.97 8.88
C SER A 91 10.13 -8.86 7.85
N CYS A 92 9.14 -8.00 8.05
CA CYS A 92 8.80 -6.88 7.18
C CYS A 92 9.58 -5.62 7.56
N THR A 93 10.87 -5.58 7.20
CA THR A 93 11.77 -4.48 7.57
C THR A 93 12.03 -3.48 6.44
N TYR A 94 12.44 -2.28 6.81
CA TYR A 94 12.81 -1.21 5.88
C TYR A 94 13.95 -1.60 4.94
N GLU A 95 14.94 -2.34 5.43
CA GLU A 95 16.07 -2.78 4.62
C GLU A 95 15.61 -3.72 3.50
N LYS A 96 14.70 -4.65 3.81
CA LYS A 96 14.12 -5.54 2.79
C LYS A 96 13.26 -4.78 1.80
N PHE A 97 12.47 -3.82 2.28
CA PHE A 97 11.65 -2.97 1.42
C PHE A 97 12.51 -2.19 0.42
N VAL A 98 13.59 -1.55 0.86
CA VAL A 98 14.54 -0.83 -0.01
C VAL A 98 15.30 -1.78 -0.93
N PHE A 99 15.70 -2.95 -0.44
CA PHE A 99 16.41 -3.95 -1.27
C PHE A 99 15.52 -4.46 -2.42
N GLN A 100 14.23 -4.69 -2.16
CA GLN A 100 13.28 -5.13 -3.18
C GLN A 100 13.06 -4.07 -4.27
N GLN A 101 13.10 -2.77 -3.93
CA GLN A 101 13.04 -1.69 -4.92
C GLN A 101 14.23 -1.72 -5.89
N LYS A 102 15.44 -1.93 -5.36
CA LYS A 102 16.67 -1.94 -6.16
C LYS A 102 16.74 -3.11 -7.17
N ASN A 103 16.00 -4.18 -6.89
CA ASN A 103 15.92 -5.37 -7.73
C ASN A 103 14.68 -5.40 -8.63
N LEU A 104 13.92 -4.31 -8.73
CA LEU A 104 12.90 -4.18 -9.76
C LEU A 104 13.59 -4.22 -11.13
N PRO A 105 13.16 -5.11 -12.06
CA PRO A 105 13.74 -5.13 -13.40
C PRO A 105 13.57 -3.74 -14.06
N PRO A 106 14.54 -3.29 -14.87
CA PRO A 106 14.49 -1.99 -15.57
C PRO A 106 13.33 -1.87 -16.57
N ASP A 107 12.60 -2.95 -16.81
CA ASP A 107 11.49 -3.06 -17.75
C ASP A 107 10.11 -2.71 -17.12
N ILE A 108 10.06 -1.65 -16.31
CA ILE A 108 8.79 -0.93 -16.12
C ILE A 108 8.52 -0.23 -17.46
N LYS A 109 7.79 -0.91 -18.34
CA LYS A 109 7.15 -0.25 -19.48
C LYS A 109 6.23 0.83 -18.93
N ILE A 110 6.69 2.07 -19.00
CA ILE A 110 5.83 3.26 -18.94
C ILE A 110 4.77 3.07 -20.02
N THR A 111 3.56 2.66 -19.64
CA THR A 111 2.51 2.34 -20.62
C THR A 111 1.84 3.59 -21.19
N HIS A 112 2.17 4.80 -20.74
CA HIS A 112 1.65 6.02 -21.35
C HIS A 112 2.65 7.19 -21.33
N PRO A 113 3.59 7.24 -22.29
CA PRO A 113 4.45 8.41 -22.51
C PRO A 113 3.73 9.57 -23.24
N ASP A 114 2.47 9.40 -23.69
CA ASP A 114 1.80 10.30 -24.64
C ASP A 114 0.56 11.04 -24.11
N LYS A 115 0.64 11.74 -22.97
CA LYS A 115 -0.36 12.81 -22.72
C LYS A 115 0.23 14.05 -22.04
N PRO A 116 0.32 15.14 -22.80
CA PRO A 116 -0.18 16.43 -22.36
C PRO A 116 -1.58 16.72 -22.91
N ILE A 117 -2.28 17.53 -22.12
CA ILE A 117 -3.69 17.86 -22.11
C ILE A 117 -3.92 19.15 -22.95
N TRP A 118 -4.76 19.07 -24.00
CA TRP A 118 -5.36 20.15 -24.84
C TRP A 118 -4.52 20.92 -25.90
N LYS A 119 -5.25 21.28 -26.96
CA LYS A 119 -4.87 21.81 -28.29
C LYS A 119 -4.38 23.27 -28.25
N ASN A 120 -3.14 23.52 -28.67
CA ASN A 120 -2.76 24.84 -29.17
C ASN A 120 -3.12 24.95 -30.66
N ARG A 121 -4.31 25.49 -30.94
CA ARG A 121 -4.57 26.17 -32.21
C ARG A 121 -3.70 27.44 -32.23
N ARG A 122 -2.68 27.50 -33.09
CA ARG A 122 -2.13 28.77 -33.57
C ARG A 122 -2.00 28.74 -35.09
N PHE A 123 -2.57 29.79 -35.68
CA PHE A 123 -2.73 30.10 -37.09
C PHE A 123 -1.43 30.55 -37.79
N LYS A 124 -1.52 30.59 -39.14
CA LYS A 124 -0.70 31.25 -40.18
C LYS A 124 0.35 30.37 -40.87
N ARG A 125 0.51 30.41 -42.20
CA ARG A 125 0.15 31.44 -43.20
C ARG A 125 -0.85 30.97 -44.24
#